data_AF-A0A0D2FW73-F1
#
_entry.id   AF-A0A0D2FW73-F1
#
_cell.length_a   1.000
_cell.length_b   1.000
_cell.length_c   1.000
_cell.angle_alpha   90.00
_cell.angle_beta   90.00
_cell.angle_gamma   90.00
#
_symmetry.space_group_name_H-M   'P 1'
#
loop_
_entity.id
_entity.type
_entity.pdbx_description
1 polymer ?
#
loop_
_entity_poly.entity_id
_entity_poly.type
_entity_poly.pdbx_seq_one_letter_code
_entity_poly.pdbx_strand_id
1 'polypeptide(L)'
;MAATAANAMAHQLPPMSIPAMPRIRPPRLLKGEPHPNNATLPPISPDSPSAKWVQGKWRTGNSKAVKNRKAIQDIQVAKALRHKTHGLDIYAYRHIRTNQVVYSLTRTLQENKVLAQLLYHGKKTVPATVRNDMWTPYFSIHFPATPAGALEGLFAFQKLRELSMQRQLSPPEDLIRATQEDIDIVKSKIGSPTTLQEMAIRDELRGKIPKLNEILPKKLRAQKLMDQKATSVADAAFVLDWILSGPSPWERVTRVAKNRAIKATELSGNSVARLRKIRKEIEHKAAEIRRRASLAVESLADGDRASLRLTFDAIRQLSMEHHSIVSEQGDKLDGPDNQPSVDLDNLEEYGPSGTKLKVNKKLPLVIQRQQRRAILAAENNVFKERVQTAKTAEHEAIKEWFRYNETTGTEMGSLWESAALARENALDTYDTHRKMNKLAGASEAESGLKPDDTDTIQSNLSTLAPDWATEPRSVKMYWADVNDGLFASSWPKNVVHGSLAPFGVAKAWTWAPHLDESGNLITDSPRVKVAKVVGKSVHVMGSSADDGWVTEDMLEGGKRPPVWVEPPAPQEGGKDVQVEYHRLDEEATSPRGDPAVFHDEDIVVQERRQGLWGRVRRMFGR
;
A
#
# COMPACT_ATOMS: atom_id res chain seq x y z
N MET A 1 7.26 13.41 70.91
CA MET A 1 7.45 14.58 70.01
C MET A 1 8.94 14.93 69.85
N ALA A 2 9.75 14.01 69.33
CA ALA A 2 11.19 14.26 69.07
C ALA A 2 11.66 13.73 67.71
N ALA A 3 10.80 13.05 66.94
CA ALA A 3 11.15 12.47 65.63
C ALA A 3 10.80 13.40 64.44
N THR A 4 10.06 14.49 64.67
CA THR A 4 9.62 15.41 63.61
C THR A 4 10.62 16.52 63.27
N ALA A 5 11.68 16.70 64.07
CA ALA A 5 12.68 17.75 63.84
C ALA A 5 13.81 17.34 62.87
N ALA A 6 14.06 16.04 62.66
CA ALA A 6 15.18 15.58 61.84
C ALA A 6 14.94 15.68 60.33
N ASN A 7 13.69 15.67 59.86
CA ASN A 7 13.37 15.72 58.43
C ASN A 7 13.24 17.15 57.85
N ALA A 8 13.24 18.19 58.68
CA ALA A 8 13.09 19.57 58.22
C ALA A 8 14.41 20.24 57.78
N MET A 9 15.57 19.69 58.14
CA MET A 9 16.87 20.34 57.85
C MET A 9 17.60 19.80 56.60
N ALA A 10 17.10 18.75 55.93
CA ALA A 10 17.79 18.15 54.79
C ALA A 10 17.49 18.83 53.42
N HIS A 11 16.68 19.90 53.36
CA HIS A 11 16.21 20.49 52.10
C HIS A 11 16.62 21.96 51.84
N GLN A 12 17.61 22.50 52.56
CA GLN A 12 18.04 23.90 52.38
C GLN A 12 19.38 24.12 51.65
N LEU A 13 19.90 23.12 50.93
CA LEU A 13 20.95 23.40 49.95
C LEU A 13 20.31 23.54 48.57
N PRO A 14 20.21 24.75 47.99
CA PRO A 14 19.82 24.89 46.59
C PRO A 14 20.79 24.06 45.76
N PRO A 15 20.31 23.18 44.84
CA PRO A 15 21.20 22.38 44.03
C PRO A 15 22.10 23.34 43.26
N MET A 16 23.41 23.29 43.53
CA MET A 16 24.38 24.06 42.79
C MET A 16 24.13 23.83 41.30
N SER A 17 23.87 24.90 40.56
CA SER A 17 23.65 24.85 39.13
C SER A 17 24.95 24.37 38.47
N ILE A 18 25.02 23.07 38.20
CA ILE A 18 26.08 22.52 37.35
C ILE A 18 26.02 23.33 36.05
N PRO A 19 27.07 24.08 35.68
CA PRO A 19 27.06 24.87 34.47
C PRO A 19 26.75 23.94 33.31
N ALA A 20 25.84 24.35 32.42
CA ALA A 20 25.43 23.54 31.30
C ALA A 20 26.67 23.18 30.48
N MET A 21 27.14 21.94 30.61
CA MET A 21 28.26 21.42 29.83
C MET A 21 27.96 21.74 28.36
N PRO A 22 28.83 22.48 27.65
CA PRO A 22 28.62 22.74 26.25
C PRO A 22 28.51 21.37 25.58
N ARG A 23 27.35 21.09 24.97
CA ARG A 23 27.17 19.89 24.17
C ARG A 23 28.09 20.06 22.96
N ILE A 24 29.32 19.56 23.10
CA ILE A 24 30.28 19.43 22.00
C ILE A 24 29.57 18.54 21.00
N ARG A 25 29.03 19.17 19.95
CA ARG A 25 28.46 18.41 18.85
C ARG A 25 29.64 17.63 18.26
N PRO A 26 29.51 16.31 18.04
CA PRO A 26 30.57 15.57 17.37
C PRO A 26 30.91 16.32 16.07
N PRO A 27 32.20 16.39 15.70
CA PRO A 27 32.64 17.14 14.54
C PRO A 27 31.79 16.74 13.33
N ARG A 28 31.17 17.74 12.69
CA ARG A 28 30.46 17.51 11.44
C ARG A 28 31.50 16.99 10.44
N LEU A 29 31.28 15.79 9.92
CA LEU A 29 32.05 15.24 8.81
C LEU A 29 32.18 16.31 7.72
N LEU A 30 33.41 16.54 7.26
CA LEU A 30 33.67 17.51 6.22
C LEU A 30 32.94 17.07 4.94
N LYS A 31 32.37 18.03 4.21
CA LYS A 31 31.60 17.77 3.00
C LYS A 31 32.53 17.14 1.93
N GLY A 32 32.48 15.82 1.79
CA GLY A 32 33.33 15.06 0.86
C GLY A 32 34.01 13.85 1.51
N GLU A 33 34.10 13.80 2.85
CA GLU A 33 34.60 12.61 3.52
C GLU A 33 33.56 11.48 3.43
N PRO A 34 33.96 10.28 2.96
CA PRO A 34 33.05 9.14 2.93
C PRO A 34 32.58 8.86 4.37
N HIS A 35 31.27 8.72 4.56
CA HIS A 35 30.72 8.34 5.86
C HIS A 35 31.47 7.09 6.34
N PRO A 36 31.86 6.96 7.63
CA PRO A 36 32.58 5.79 8.14
C PRO A 36 31.84 4.44 7.94
N ASN A 37 30.59 4.48 7.49
CA ASN A 37 29.80 3.30 7.15
C ASN A 37 30.01 2.85 5.69
N ASN A 38 30.63 3.70 4.86
CA ASN A 38 30.96 3.49 3.46
C ASN A 38 32.45 3.14 3.27
N ALA A 39 33.23 3.01 4.35
CA ALA A 39 34.59 2.51 4.26
C ALA A 39 34.55 1.10 3.63
N THR A 40 35.36 0.89 2.60
CA THR A 40 35.53 -0.42 1.95
C THR A 40 35.95 -1.44 3.00
N LEU A 41 35.42 -2.66 2.88
CA LEU A 41 35.78 -3.79 3.74
C LEU A 41 37.31 -3.92 3.77
N PRO A 42 37.96 -3.94 4.95
CA PRO A 42 39.38 -4.27 5.00
C PRO A 42 39.55 -5.72 4.54
N PRO A 43 40.70 -6.07 3.91
CA PRO A 43 40.96 -7.42 3.42
C PRO A 43 41.12 -8.48 4.54
N ILE A 44 40.96 -8.09 5.81
CA ILE A 44 41.20 -8.94 6.97
C ILE A 44 39.92 -9.72 7.29
N SER A 45 40.03 -11.05 7.22
CA SER A 45 38.98 -11.99 7.61
C SER A 45 38.58 -11.79 9.07
N PRO A 46 37.29 -11.92 9.43
CA PRO A 46 36.85 -11.76 10.80
C PRO A 46 37.39 -12.87 11.70
N ASP A 47 37.75 -12.53 12.95
CA ASP A 47 38.18 -13.49 13.97
C ASP A 47 37.09 -14.49 14.37
N SER A 48 35.82 -14.23 14.01
CA SER A 48 34.71 -15.14 14.28
C SER A 48 33.79 -15.27 13.06
N PRO A 49 33.30 -16.48 12.76
CA PRO A 49 32.43 -16.73 11.60
C PRO A 49 31.08 -16.00 11.69
N SER A 50 30.68 -15.54 12.88
CA SER A 50 29.42 -14.82 13.10
C SER A 50 29.58 -13.29 13.12
N ALA A 51 30.79 -12.77 12.96
CA ALA A 51 31.02 -11.33 12.93
C ALA A 51 30.59 -10.73 11.59
N LYS A 52 29.83 -9.64 11.66
CA LYS A 52 29.32 -8.89 10.53
C LYS A 52 29.95 -7.50 10.51
N TRP A 53 30.39 -7.06 9.33
CA TRP A 53 30.96 -5.74 9.14
C TRP A 53 29.88 -4.65 9.22
N VAL A 54 29.85 -3.88 10.31
CA VAL A 54 28.85 -2.82 10.53
C VAL A 54 29.49 -1.60 11.18
N GLN A 55 29.33 -0.44 10.54
CA GLN A 55 29.89 0.85 10.97
C GLN A 55 31.44 0.85 11.01
N GLY A 56 32.08 0.30 9.98
CA GLY A 56 33.54 0.30 9.84
C GLY A 56 34.28 -0.64 10.80
N LYS A 57 33.58 -1.58 11.45
CA LYS A 57 34.17 -2.59 12.35
C LYS A 57 33.47 -3.94 12.19
N TRP A 58 34.22 -5.02 12.37
CA TRP A 58 33.66 -6.35 12.60
C TRP A 58 32.93 -6.36 13.96
N ARG A 59 31.68 -6.79 13.97
CA ARG A 59 30.86 -6.88 15.19
C ARG A 59 30.14 -8.21 15.24
N THR A 60 29.96 -8.78 16.42
CA THR A 60 29.18 -10.01 16.59
C THR A 60 27.77 -9.86 16.00
N GLY A 61 27.23 -10.93 15.42
CA GLY A 61 25.90 -10.93 14.80
C GLY A 61 24.77 -10.45 15.72
N ASN A 62 24.91 -10.65 17.03
CA ASN A 62 23.93 -10.23 18.04
C ASN A 62 24.09 -8.76 18.50
N SER A 63 25.09 -8.05 18.02
CA SER A 63 25.32 -6.66 18.41
C SER A 63 24.15 -5.74 18.00
N LYS A 64 23.87 -4.71 18.82
CA LYS A 64 22.80 -3.72 18.54
C LYS A 64 22.97 -3.03 17.18
N ALA A 65 24.22 -2.82 16.75
CA ALA A 65 24.52 -2.19 15.46
C ALA A 65 24.11 -3.09 14.28
N VAL A 66 24.40 -4.39 14.37
CA VAL A 66 23.97 -5.40 13.36
C VAL A 66 22.46 -5.51 13.34
N LYS A 67 21.80 -5.62 14.50
CA LYS A 67 20.33 -5.66 14.60
C LYS A 67 19.67 -4.43 13.98
N ASN A 68 20.21 -3.23 14.23
CA ASN A 68 19.70 -2.00 13.64
C ASN A 68 19.91 -1.94 12.11
N ARG A 69 21.09 -2.35 11.61
CA ARG A 69 21.34 -2.42 10.16
C ARG A 69 20.37 -3.38 9.47
N LYS A 70 20.13 -4.55 10.07
CA LYS A 70 19.16 -5.54 9.58
C LYS A 70 17.76 -4.95 9.54
N ALA A 71 17.30 -4.32 10.63
CA ALA A 71 15.99 -3.66 10.66
C ALA A 71 15.86 -2.56 9.59
N ILE A 72 16.91 -1.78 9.34
CA ILE A 72 16.91 -0.77 8.27
C ILE A 72 16.78 -1.42 6.89
N GLN A 73 17.51 -2.52 6.63
CA GLN A 73 17.41 -3.27 5.37
C GLN A 73 16.01 -3.86 5.19
N ASP A 74 15.43 -4.46 6.24
CA ASP A 74 14.06 -4.97 6.23
C ASP A 74 13.06 -3.87 5.86
N ILE A 75 13.18 -2.68 6.48
CA ILE A 75 12.33 -1.52 6.15
C ILE A 75 12.52 -1.08 4.70
N GLN A 76 13.76 -1.09 4.18
CA GLN A 76 14.05 -0.69 2.79
C GLN A 76 13.46 -1.68 1.78
N VAL A 77 13.62 -2.98 2.02
CA VAL A 77 13.05 -4.03 1.16
C VAL A 77 11.54 -3.98 1.20
N ALA A 78 10.93 -3.86 2.40
CA ALA A 78 9.50 -3.71 2.53
C ALA A 78 8.97 -2.46 1.82
N LYS A 79 9.68 -1.35 1.92
CA LYS A 79 9.33 -0.14 1.18
C LYS A 79 9.43 -0.34 -0.34
N ALA A 80 10.48 -1.01 -0.83
CA ALA A 80 10.67 -1.27 -2.25
C ALA A 80 9.59 -2.18 -2.83
N LEU A 81 9.23 -3.24 -2.11
CA LEU A 81 8.15 -4.14 -2.52
C LEU A 81 6.80 -3.44 -2.45
N ARG A 82 6.53 -2.66 -1.39
CA ARG A 82 5.34 -1.81 -1.33
C ARG A 82 5.24 -0.85 -2.49
N HIS A 83 6.35 -0.27 -2.97
CA HIS A 83 6.32 0.59 -4.15
C HIS A 83 5.87 -0.13 -5.42
N LYS A 84 6.15 -1.44 -5.55
CA LYS A 84 5.70 -2.25 -6.69
C LYS A 84 4.20 -2.52 -6.65
N THR A 85 3.66 -2.86 -5.48
CA THR A 85 2.22 -3.17 -5.32
C THR A 85 1.37 -1.98 -4.86
N HIS A 86 1.96 -0.78 -4.81
CA HIS A 86 1.33 0.40 -4.23
C HIS A 86 0.09 0.80 -5.02
N GLY A 87 -1.09 0.62 -4.43
CA GLY A 87 -2.36 0.97 -5.06
C GLY A 87 -2.99 -0.15 -5.88
N LEU A 88 -2.40 -1.35 -5.91
CA LEU A 88 -3.09 -2.53 -6.45
C LEU A 88 -4.16 -3.05 -5.49
N ASP A 89 -3.90 -2.94 -4.19
CA ASP A 89 -4.80 -3.43 -3.16
C ASP A 89 -5.23 -2.29 -2.23
N ILE A 90 -6.51 -2.27 -1.87
CA ILE A 90 -7.08 -1.38 -0.86
C ILE A 90 -7.74 -2.23 0.21
N TYR A 91 -7.42 -1.93 1.45
CA TYR A 91 -7.88 -2.64 2.64
C TYR A 91 -8.75 -1.72 3.48
N ALA A 92 -9.98 -2.12 3.78
CA ALA A 92 -10.86 -1.42 4.70
C ALA A 92 -10.94 -2.17 6.04
N TYR A 93 -10.89 -1.42 7.14
CA TYR A 93 -11.03 -1.94 8.49
C TYR A 93 -12.16 -1.24 9.20
N ARG A 94 -12.98 -2.00 9.92
CA ARG A 94 -14.09 -1.51 10.72
C ARG A 94 -13.74 -1.59 12.20
N HIS A 95 -14.09 -0.56 12.95
CA HIS A 95 -14.06 -0.60 14.40
C HIS A 95 -15.30 -1.32 14.93
N ILE A 96 -15.11 -2.39 15.71
CA ILE A 96 -16.19 -3.32 16.12
C ILE A 96 -17.32 -2.60 16.87
N ARG A 97 -16.99 -1.59 17.69
CA ARG A 97 -17.97 -0.93 18.58
C ARG A 97 -18.62 0.33 18.00
N THR A 98 -17.91 1.06 17.15
CA THR A 98 -18.34 2.38 16.65
C THR A 98 -18.69 2.36 15.17
N ASN A 99 -18.43 1.25 14.47
CA ASN A 99 -18.63 1.11 13.04
C ASN A 99 -17.88 2.15 12.19
N GLN A 100 -16.87 2.81 12.75
CA GLN A 100 -15.96 3.66 11.98
C GLN A 100 -15.17 2.80 11.00
N VAL A 101 -14.99 3.29 9.78
CA VAL A 101 -14.27 2.58 8.73
C VAL A 101 -13.03 3.37 8.35
N VAL A 102 -11.89 2.67 8.27
CA VAL A 102 -10.59 3.25 7.92
C VAL A 102 -10.03 2.50 6.72
N TYR A 103 -9.49 3.25 5.76
CA TYR A 103 -8.88 2.69 4.57
C TYR A 103 -7.36 2.64 4.70
N SER A 104 -6.74 1.63 4.10
CA SER A 104 -5.30 1.44 4.06
C SER A 104 -4.87 0.87 2.72
N LEU A 105 -3.69 1.25 2.24
CA LEU A 105 -3.02 0.60 1.10
C LEU A 105 -2.16 -0.59 1.53
N THR A 106 -2.02 -0.79 2.85
CA THR A 106 -1.27 -1.91 3.42
C THR A 106 -2.17 -2.79 4.24
N ARG A 107 -1.93 -4.09 4.18
CA ARG A 107 -2.62 -5.13 4.95
C ARG A 107 -2.38 -5.04 6.47
N THR A 108 -1.38 -4.29 6.91
CA THR A 108 -1.16 -3.94 8.31
C THR A 108 -1.70 -2.55 8.62
N LEU A 109 -2.46 -2.41 9.70
CA LEU A 109 -2.93 -1.10 10.20
C LEU A 109 -1.75 -0.28 10.76
N GLN A 110 -1.43 0.84 10.11
CA GLN A 110 -0.42 1.78 10.58
C GLN A 110 -1.06 2.86 11.46
N GLU A 111 -0.74 2.91 12.75
CA GLU A 111 -1.33 3.83 13.74
C GLU A 111 -1.38 5.29 13.25
N ASN A 112 -0.26 5.82 12.76
CA ASN A 112 -0.15 7.20 12.27
C ASN A 112 -1.08 7.51 11.09
N LYS A 113 -1.39 6.51 10.26
CA LYS A 113 -2.26 6.67 9.08
C LYS A 113 -3.73 6.46 9.41
N VAL A 114 -4.01 5.61 10.39
CA VAL A 114 -5.36 5.28 10.87
C VAL A 114 -5.92 6.45 11.68
N LEU A 115 -5.19 6.94 12.68
CA LEU A 115 -5.66 8.02 13.55
C LEU A 115 -5.90 9.32 12.77
N ALA A 116 -5.15 9.58 11.70
CA ALA A 116 -5.33 10.75 10.84
C ALA A 116 -6.63 10.71 10.01
N GLN A 117 -7.28 9.55 9.88
CA GLN A 117 -8.56 9.41 9.18
C GLN A 117 -9.77 9.60 10.12
N LEU A 118 -9.56 9.51 11.43
CA LEU A 118 -10.62 9.63 12.42
C LEU A 118 -10.84 11.09 12.77
N LEU A 119 -12.01 11.62 12.39
CA LEU A 119 -12.41 12.98 12.69
C LEU A 119 -12.91 13.10 14.15
N TYR A 120 -12.67 14.26 14.77
CA TYR A 120 -13.11 14.51 16.13
C TYR A 120 -14.59 14.91 16.17
N HIS A 121 -15.43 14.02 16.72
CA HIS A 121 -16.88 14.24 16.90
C HIS A 121 -17.25 14.57 18.36
N GLY A 122 -16.27 14.65 19.26
CA GLY A 122 -16.48 14.91 20.70
C GLY A 122 -15.59 14.07 21.62
N LYS A 123 -15.80 14.18 22.93
CA LYS A 123 -15.04 13.41 23.93
C LYS A 123 -15.23 11.91 23.71
N LYS A 124 -14.13 11.14 23.75
CA LYS A 124 -14.09 9.67 23.57
C LYS A 124 -14.53 9.18 22.18
N THR A 125 -14.48 10.03 21.15
CA THR A 125 -14.81 9.64 19.77
C THR A 125 -13.60 9.18 18.96
N VAL A 126 -12.43 9.74 19.26
CA VAL A 126 -11.14 9.34 18.67
C VAL A 126 -10.31 8.63 19.74
N PRO A 127 -9.86 7.38 19.51
CA PRO A 127 -9.00 6.67 20.45
C PRO A 127 -7.61 7.31 20.50
N ALA A 128 -6.94 7.24 21.66
CA ALA A 128 -5.59 7.78 21.82
C ALA A 128 -4.53 6.95 21.08
N THR A 129 -4.75 5.64 20.99
CA THR A 129 -3.89 4.69 20.30
C THR A 129 -4.73 3.67 19.53
N VAL A 130 -4.17 3.11 18.45
CA VAL A 130 -4.85 2.06 17.70
C VAL A 130 -4.75 0.75 18.47
N ARG A 131 -5.87 0.33 19.01
CA ARG A 131 -6.02 -0.94 19.72
C ARG A 131 -6.39 -2.04 18.74
N ASN A 132 -5.45 -2.94 18.47
CA ASN A 132 -5.64 -4.00 17.49
C ASN A 132 -6.98 -4.74 17.70
N ASP A 133 -7.27 -5.23 18.90
CA ASP A 133 -8.48 -5.98 19.25
C ASP A 133 -9.83 -5.32 18.84
N MET A 134 -9.85 -4.00 18.68
CA MET A 134 -11.07 -3.26 18.34
C MET A 134 -11.28 -3.07 16.84
N TRP A 135 -10.31 -3.44 16.00
CA TRP A 135 -10.36 -3.30 14.55
C TRP A 135 -10.41 -4.67 13.87
N THR A 136 -11.38 -4.85 12.99
CA THR A 136 -11.52 -6.02 12.14
C THR A 136 -11.41 -5.62 10.68
N PRO A 137 -10.81 -6.44 9.80
CA PRO A 137 -11.01 -6.34 8.37
C PRO A 137 -12.48 -6.26 8.02
N TYR A 138 -12.80 -5.43 7.03
CA TYR A 138 -14.15 -5.22 6.57
C TYR A 138 -14.31 -5.71 5.13
N PHE A 139 -13.57 -5.13 4.21
CA PHE A 139 -13.47 -5.59 2.83
C PHE A 139 -12.10 -5.26 2.24
N SER A 140 -11.73 -5.93 1.16
CA SER A 140 -10.55 -5.58 0.36
C SER A 140 -10.92 -5.47 -1.12
N ILE A 141 -10.30 -4.51 -1.81
CA ILE A 141 -10.48 -4.24 -3.24
C ILE A 141 -9.15 -4.49 -3.93
N HIS A 142 -9.16 -5.29 -4.99
CA HIS A 142 -7.98 -5.67 -5.75
C HIS A 142 -8.15 -5.28 -7.22
N PHE A 143 -7.23 -4.48 -7.68
CA PHE A 143 -7.12 -4.02 -9.05
C PHE A 143 -6.22 -4.98 -9.85
N PRO A 144 -6.38 -5.04 -11.18
CA PRO A 144 -5.48 -5.82 -12.02
C PRO A 144 -4.04 -5.35 -11.81
N ALA A 145 -3.08 -6.27 -11.86
CA ALA A 145 -1.64 -6.03 -11.65
C ALA A 145 -0.97 -5.28 -12.83
N THR A 146 -1.66 -4.29 -13.38
CA THR A 146 -1.21 -3.42 -14.46
C THR A 146 -0.80 -2.06 -13.88
N PRO A 147 0.07 -1.30 -14.57
CA PRO A 147 0.44 0.05 -14.11
C PRO A 147 -0.77 0.99 -14.04
N ALA A 148 -1.78 0.77 -14.88
CA ALA A 148 -3.02 1.53 -14.81
C ALA A 148 -3.89 1.10 -13.61
N GLY A 149 -4.01 -0.20 -13.33
CA GLY A 149 -4.71 -0.70 -12.15
C GLY A 149 -4.14 -0.11 -10.85
N ALA A 150 -2.82 0.01 -10.73
CA ALA A 150 -2.19 0.67 -9.59
C ALA A 150 -2.57 2.16 -9.47
N LEU A 151 -2.66 2.90 -10.59
CA LEU A 151 -3.11 4.29 -10.57
C LEU A 151 -4.59 4.42 -10.23
N GLU A 152 -5.41 3.50 -10.73
CA GLU A 152 -6.85 3.43 -10.45
C GLU A 152 -7.10 3.17 -8.98
N GLY A 153 -6.41 2.23 -8.35
CA GLY A 153 -6.56 1.99 -6.92
C GLY A 153 -6.02 3.14 -6.05
N LEU A 154 -4.98 3.85 -6.47
CA LEU A 154 -4.57 5.09 -5.77
C LEU A 154 -5.62 6.18 -5.86
N PHE A 155 -6.24 6.32 -7.03
CA PHE A 155 -7.34 7.26 -7.23
C PHE A 155 -8.57 6.84 -6.41
N ALA A 156 -8.93 5.56 -6.40
CA ALA A 156 -10.01 5.00 -5.60
C ALA A 156 -9.79 5.28 -4.11
N PHE A 157 -8.58 4.97 -3.61
CA PHE A 157 -8.20 5.20 -2.23
C PHE A 157 -8.30 6.68 -1.83
N GLN A 158 -7.86 7.59 -2.71
CA GLN A 158 -8.03 9.02 -2.49
C GLN A 158 -9.52 9.39 -2.39
N LYS A 159 -10.35 8.91 -3.32
CA LYS A 159 -11.78 9.25 -3.37
C LYS A 159 -12.58 8.68 -2.21
N LEU A 160 -12.33 7.43 -1.82
CA LEU A 160 -12.94 6.82 -0.64
C LEU A 160 -12.67 7.64 0.64
N ARG A 161 -11.44 8.16 0.78
CA ARG A 161 -11.09 9.01 1.92
C ARG A 161 -11.71 10.40 1.85
N GLU A 162 -11.76 10.99 0.66
CA GLU A 162 -12.43 12.28 0.44
C GLU A 162 -13.93 12.19 0.75
N LEU A 163 -14.62 11.15 0.28
CA LEU A 163 -16.05 10.93 0.54
C LEU A 163 -16.34 10.67 2.02
N SER A 164 -15.54 9.80 2.67
CA SER A 164 -15.67 9.54 4.11
C SER A 164 -15.47 10.82 4.94
N MET A 165 -14.51 11.67 4.56
CA MET A 165 -14.28 12.95 5.22
C MET A 165 -15.42 13.94 4.96
N GLN A 166 -15.91 14.03 3.72
CA GLN A 166 -16.99 14.92 3.32
C GLN A 166 -18.28 14.61 4.08
N ARG A 167 -18.70 13.34 4.17
CA ARG A 167 -19.90 12.99 4.96
C ARG A 167 -19.79 13.37 6.43
N GLN A 168 -18.60 13.28 7.01
CA GLN A 168 -18.39 13.61 8.41
C GLN A 168 -18.39 15.13 8.65
N LEU A 169 -17.90 15.92 7.69
CA LEU A 169 -17.82 17.38 7.79
C LEU A 169 -19.13 18.07 7.38
N SER A 170 -19.77 17.58 6.32
CA SER A 170 -21.02 18.10 5.78
C SER A 170 -22.03 16.95 5.59
N PRO A 171 -22.55 16.37 6.68
CA PRO A 171 -23.54 15.32 6.60
C PRO A 171 -24.86 15.84 6.00
N PRO A 172 -25.58 15.03 5.22
CA PRO A 172 -26.93 15.37 4.77
C PRO A 172 -27.85 15.56 5.98
N GLU A 173 -28.87 16.39 5.82
CA GLU A 173 -29.75 16.77 6.92
C GLU A 173 -30.46 15.56 7.55
N ASP A 174 -30.78 14.54 6.75
CA ASP A 174 -31.44 13.30 7.20
C ASP A 174 -30.60 12.51 8.21
N LEU A 175 -29.26 12.58 8.11
CA LEU A 175 -28.35 11.96 9.08
C LEU A 175 -28.29 12.74 10.40
N ILE A 176 -28.56 14.04 10.37
CA ILE A 176 -28.48 14.92 11.54
C ILE A 176 -29.82 14.99 12.29
N ARG A 177 -30.93 14.87 11.55
CA ARG A 177 -32.29 14.92 12.08
C ARG A 177 -32.66 13.60 12.77
N ALA A 178 -33.47 13.72 13.83
CA ALA A 178 -33.95 12.58 14.59
C ALA A 178 -34.99 11.80 13.77
N THR A 179 -34.67 10.53 13.51
CA THR A 179 -35.58 9.57 12.88
C THR A 179 -36.46 8.90 13.94
N GLN A 180 -37.53 8.22 13.51
CA GLN A 180 -38.39 7.46 14.42
C GLN A 180 -37.60 6.36 15.15
N GLU A 181 -36.68 5.70 14.45
CA GLU A 181 -35.77 4.70 15.03
C GLU A 181 -34.89 5.28 16.14
N ASP A 182 -34.33 6.48 15.93
CA ASP A 182 -33.51 7.16 16.93
C ASP A 182 -34.34 7.46 18.21
N ILE A 183 -35.59 7.88 18.04
CA ILE A 183 -36.52 8.14 19.14
C ILE A 183 -36.79 6.85 19.93
N ASP A 184 -37.00 5.75 19.24
CA ASP A 184 -37.30 4.46 19.87
C ASP A 184 -36.08 3.84 20.56
N ILE A 185 -34.87 4.06 20.02
CA ILE A 185 -33.60 3.73 20.70
C ILE A 185 -33.41 4.57 21.96
N VAL A 186 -33.80 5.85 21.93
CA VAL A 186 -33.72 6.72 23.12
C VAL A 186 -34.74 6.29 24.17
N LYS A 187 -35.98 6.02 23.77
CA LYS A 187 -37.04 5.50 24.66
C LYS A 187 -36.62 4.20 25.33
N SER A 188 -36.09 3.24 24.56
CA SER A 188 -35.66 1.94 25.11
C SER A 188 -34.50 2.05 26.10
N LYS A 189 -33.60 3.03 25.93
CA LYS A 189 -32.51 3.31 26.89
C LYS A 189 -32.98 3.99 28.17
N ILE A 190 -34.06 4.77 28.12
CA ILE A 190 -34.59 5.49 29.27
C ILE A 190 -35.31 4.53 30.22
N GLY A 191 -36.04 3.53 29.70
CA GLY A 191 -36.64 2.49 30.53
C GLY A 191 -37.78 1.72 29.85
N SER A 192 -38.47 0.91 30.66
CA SER A 192 -39.68 0.19 30.24
C SER A 192 -40.82 1.17 29.89
N PRO A 193 -41.80 0.76 29.06
CA PRO A 193 -42.94 1.61 28.70
C PRO A 193 -43.67 2.22 29.91
N THR A 194 -43.77 1.48 31.03
CA THR A 194 -44.38 1.96 32.29
C THR A 194 -43.58 3.08 32.93
N THR A 195 -42.25 2.95 32.99
CA THR A 195 -41.38 4.02 33.53
C THR A 195 -41.41 5.29 32.68
N LEU A 196 -41.63 5.16 31.37
CA LEU A 196 -41.82 6.32 30.49
C LEU A 196 -43.13 7.05 30.82
N GLN A 197 -44.22 6.33 31.10
CA GLN A 197 -45.48 6.95 31.53
C GLN A 197 -45.32 7.68 32.87
N GLU A 198 -44.65 7.08 33.85
CA GLU A 198 -44.38 7.72 35.15
C GLU A 198 -43.53 8.98 35.00
N MET A 199 -42.47 8.94 34.18
CA MET A 199 -41.64 10.12 33.88
C MET A 199 -42.40 11.19 33.09
N ALA A 200 -43.38 10.80 32.26
CA ALA A 200 -44.25 11.73 31.56
C ALA A 200 -45.15 12.49 32.55
N ILE A 201 -45.72 11.79 33.53
CA ILE A 201 -46.57 12.38 34.58
C ILE A 201 -45.76 13.37 35.43
N ARG A 202 -44.47 13.08 35.67
CA ARG A 202 -43.56 13.96 36.42
C ARG A 202 -42.95 15.10 35.60
N ASP A 203 -43.32 15.24 34.32
CA ASP A 203 -42.76 16.22 33.38
C ASP A 203 -41.24 16.09 33.14
N GLU A 204 -40.62 15.00 33.58
CA GLU A 204 -39.17 14.74 33.51
C GLU A 204 -38.69 14.30 32.11
N LEU A 205 -39.62 14.05 31.17
CA LEU A 205 -39.32 13.66 29.79
C LEU A 205 -38.98 14.85 28.89
N ARG A 206 -39.40 16.07 29.25
CA ARG A 206 -39.13 17.27 28.44
C ARG A 206 -37.62 17.47 28.29
N GLY A 207 -37.15 17.46 27.05
CA GLY A 207 -35.73 17.66 26.70
C GLY A 207 -34.86 16.40 26.72
N LYS A 208 -35.37 15.24 27.16
CA LYS A 208 -34.63 13.96 27.10
C LYS A 208 -34.85 13.21 25.79
N ILE A 209 -36.06 13.30 25.21
CA ILE A 209 -36.43 12.65 23.95
C ILE A 209 -36.48 13.73 22.85
N PRO A 210 -35.69 13.61 21.77
CA PRO A 210 -35.76 14.54 20.64
C PRO A 210 -37.07 14.38 19.88
N LYS A 211 -37.60 15.47 19.30
CA LYS A 211 -38.77 15.41 18.43
C LYS A 211 -38.39 14.91 17.04
N LEU A 212 -39.36 14.34 16.31
CA LEU A 212 -39.17 13.97 14.92
C LEU A 212 -38.68 15.19 14.12
N ASN A 213 -37.66 15.00 13.27
CA ASN A 213 -37.02 16.04 12.46
C ASN A 213 -36.25 17.14 13.21
N GLU A 214 -36.11 17.04 14.53
CA GLU A 214 -35.24 17.92 15.33
C GLU A 214 -33.77 17.48 15.20
N ILE A 215 -32.83 18.40 15.38
CA ILE A 215 -31.39 18.10 15.37
C ILE A 215 -31.06 17.16 16.53
N LEU A 216 -30.39 16.04 16.21
CA LEU A 216 -29.99 15.06 17.22
C LEU A 216 -29.08 15.66 18.29
N PRO A 217 -29.24 15.25 19.57
CA PRO A 217 -28.31 15.58 20.64
C PRO A 217 -26.87 15.22 20.27
N LYS A 218 -25.90 16.06 20.68
CA LYS A 218 -24.48 15.93 20.28
C LYS A 218 -23.92 14.51 20.39
N LYS A 219 -24.27 13.77 21.45
CA LYS A 219 -23.80 12.39 21.68
C LYS A 219 -24.36 11.38 20.69
N LEU A 220 -25.67 11.44 20.42
CA LEU A 220 -26.33 10.54 19.45
C LEU A 220 -25.92 10.89 18.03
N ARG A 221 -25.87 12.18 17.72
CA ARG A 221 -25.36 12.69 16.45
C ARG A 221 -23.93 12.19 16.18
N ALA A 222 -23.05 12.31 17.17
CA ALA A 222 -21.69 11.79 17.04
C ALA A 222 -21.66 10.28 16.79
N GLN A 223 -22.50 9.49 17.47
CA GLN A 223 -22.60 8.04 17.24
C GLN A 223 -23.06 7.71 15.81
N LYS A 224 -24.11 8.40 15.33
CA LYS A 224 -24.65 8.23 13.99
C LYS A 224 -23.64 8.63 12.90
N LEU A 225 -22.87 9.71 13.11
CA LEU A 225 -21.80 10.13 12.19
C LEU A 225 -20.57 9.21 12.21
N MET A 226 -20.33 8.53 13.33
CA MET A 226 -19.26 7.54 13.44
C MET A 226 -19.62 6.22 12.77
N ASP A 227 -20.91 5.90 12.61
CA ASP A 227 -21.34 4.71 11.91
C ASP A 227 -21.15 4.88 10.39
N GLN A 228 -20.11 4.26 9.89
CA GLN A 228 -19.69 4.35 8.50
C GLN A 228 -19.82 3.02 7.77
N LYS A 229 -20.42 2.00 8.40
CA LYS A 229 -20.43 0.64 7.88
C LYS A 229 -21.12 0.57 6.52
N ALA A 230 -22.40 0.93 6.47
CA ALA A 230 -23.19 0.89 5.23
C ALA A 230 -22.69 1.94 4.22
N THR A 231 -22.36 3.14 4.72
CA THR A 231 -22.01 4.27 3.86
C THR A 231 -20.64 4.11 3.20
N SER A 232 -19.68 3.44 3.84
CA SER A 232 -18.40 3.07 3.19
C SER A 232 -18.55 2.06 2.05
N VAL A 233 -19.56 1.19 2.12
CA VAL A 233 -19.88 0.24 1.04
C VAL A 233 -20.51 0.97 -0.14
N ALA A 234 -21.45 1.87 0.14
CA ALA A 234 -22.02 2.73 -0.89
C ALA A 234 -20.93 3.59 -1.57
N ASP A 235 -19.98 4.14 -0.80
CA ASP A 235 -18.83 4.87 -1.36
C ASP A 235 -17.98 3.97 -2.27
N ALA A 236 -17.74 2.72 -1.87
CA ALA A 236 -16.97 1.77 -2.66
C ALA A 236 -17.65 1.46 -3.99
N ALA A 237 -18.95 1.15 -3.98
CA ALA A 237 -19.72 0.93 -5.20
C ALA A 237 -19.68 2.16 -6.12
N PHE A 238 -19.90 3.35 -5.56
CA PHE A 238 -19.88 4.61 -6.30
C PHE A 238 -18.50 4.92 -6.92
N VAL A 239 -17.42 4.73 -6.15
CA VAL A 239 -16.05 4.99 -6.63
C VAL A 239 -15.63 3.97 -7.68
N LEU A 240 -16.01 2.70 -7.53
CA LEU A 240 -15.71 1.68 -8.54
C LEU A 240 -16.48 1.92 -9.83
N ASP A 241 -17.76 2.33 -9.74
CA ASP A 241 -18.54 2.70 -10.91
C ASP A 241 -17.92 3.91 -11.63
N TRP A 242 -17.47 4.93 -10.88
CA TRP A 242 -16.74 6.06 -11.44
C TRP A 242 -15.45 5.63 -12.16
N ILE A 243 -14.69 4.70 -11.59
CA ILE A 243 -13.42 4.27 -12.20
C ILE A 243 -13.66 3.46 -13.47
N LEU A 244 -14.62 2.54 -13.43
CA LEU A 244 -14.93 1.62 -14.52
C LEU A 244 -15.60 2.33 -15.70
N SER A 245 -16.52 3.25 -15.43
CA SER A 245 -17.18 4.06 -16.45
C SER A 245 -16.31 5.24 -16.92
N GLY A 246 -15.32 5.66 -16.12
CA GLY A 246 -14.42 6.75 -16.45
C GLY A 246 -13.42 6.47 -17.59
N PRO A 247 -12.54 7.45 -17.88
CA PRO A 247 -11.58 7.38 -19.00
C PRO A 247 -10.71 6.12 -18.92
N SER A 248 -10.31 5.64 -20.10
CA SER A 248 -9.61 4.37 -20.22
C SER A 248 -8.33 4.32 -19.37
N PRO A 249 -7.94 3.12 -18.86
CA PRO A 249 -6.74 2.90 -18.07
C PRO A 249 -5.50 3.50 -18.77
N TRP A 250 -5.41 3.29 -20.09
CA TRP A 250 -4.37 3.86 -20.93
C TRP A 250 -4.44 5.38 -21.04
N GLU A 251 -5.63 5.96 -21.22
CA GLU A 251 -5.81 7.42 -21.20
C GLU A 251 -5.39 8.04 -19.86
N ARG A 252 -5.65 7.36 -18.74
CA ARG A 252 -5.19 7.82 -17.42
C ARG A 252 -3.67 7.79 -17.29
N VAL A 253 -3.03 6.68 -17.69
CA VAL A 253 -1.57 6.53 -17.67
C VAL A 253 -0.92 7.60 -18.55
N THR A 254 -1.38 7.74 -19.79
CA THR A 254 -0.87 8.75 -20.74
C THR A 254 -1.11 10.16 -20.23
N ARG A 255 -2.25 10.45 -19.60
CA ARG A 255 -2.52 11.75 -18.96
C ARG A 255 -1.56 12.03 -17.81
N VAL A 256 -1.30 11.06 -16.95
CA VAL A 256 -0.32 11.22 -15.85
C VAL A 256 1.09 11.43 -16.39
N ALA A 257 1.50 10.65 -17.40
CA ALA A 257 2.80 10.79 -18.06
C ALA A 257 2.93 12.18 -18.73
N LYS A 258 1.94 12.62 -19.51
CA LYS A 258 1.90 13.95 -20.14
C LYS A 258 1.94 15.07 -19.11
N ASN A 259 1.15 14.98 -18.03
CA ASN A 259 1.19 15.98 -16.96
C ASN A 259 2.55 16.04 -16.26
N ARG A 260 3.24 14.89 -16.10
CA ARG A 260 4.61 14.86 -15.59
C ARG A 260 5.59 15.51 -16.57
N ALA A 261 5.44 15.25 -17.87
CA ALA A 261 6.24 15.88 -18.92
C ALA A 261 6.03 17.39 -18.97
N ILE A 262 4.78 17.86 -18.93
CA ILE A 262 4.42 19.29 -18.87
C ILE A 262 5.08 19.94 -17.65
N LYS A 263 4.92 19.35 -16.46
CA LYS A 263 5.58 19.86 -15.24
C LYS A 263 7.09 19.88 -15.38
N ALA A 264 7.71 18.85 -15.98
CA ALA A 264 9.14 18.81 -16.24
C ALA A 264 9.60 19.91 -17.20
N THR A 265 8.78 20.31 -18.18
CA THR A 265 9.06 21.43 -19.09
C THR A 265 8.84 22.81 -18.47
N GLU A 266 7.86 22.94 -17.57
CA GLU A 266 7.55 24.18 -16.85
C GLU A 266 8.55 24.44 -15.70
N LEU A 267 9.20 23.40 -15.20
CA LEU A 267 10.23 23.48 -14.19
C LEU A 267 11.43 24.31 -14.69
N SER A 268 11.80 25.35 -13.92
CA SER A 268 12.98 26.18 -14.17
C SER A 268 14.24 25.33 -14.40
N GLY A 269 15.14 25.76 -15.29
CA GLY A 269 16.41 25.04 -15.56
C GLY A 269 17.19 24.67 -14.31
N ASN A 270 17.13 25.49 -13.25
CA ASN A 270 17.74 25.21 -11.95
C ASN A 270 17.06 24.06 -11.20
N SER A 271 15.74 23.96 -11.28
CA SER A 271 14.97 22.86 -10.69
C SER A 271 15.17 21.56 -11.47
N VAL A 272 15.26 21.61 -12.80
CA VAL A 272 15.61 20.46 -13.65
C VAL A 272 17.03 19.96 -13.35
N ALA A 273 18.00 20.85 -13.19
CA ALA A 273 19.36 20.48 -12.81
C ALA A 273 19.41 19.80 -11.43
N ARG A 274 18.65 20.31 -10.44
CA ARG A 274 18.51 19.68 -9.12
C ARG A 274 17.84 18.30 -9.22
N LEU A 275 16.77 18.16 -10.00
CA LEU A 275 16.08 16.89 -10.20
C LEU A 275 16.95 15.86 -10.92
N ARG A 276 17.70 16.26 -11.95
CA ARG A 276 18.68 15.37 -12.61
C ARG A 276 19.76 14.90 -11.64
N LYS A 277 20.23 15.77 -10.74
CA LYS A 277 21.18 15.39 -9.70
C LYS A 277 20.56 14.37 -8.74
N ILE A 278 19.34 14.62 -8.27
CA ILE A 278 18.59 13.68 -7.41
C ILE A 278 18.37 12.35 -8.14
N ARG A 279 18.01 12.38 -9.43
CA ARG A 279 17.76 11.18 -10.22
C ARG A 279 19.02 10.35 -10.40
N LYS A 280 20.14 10.97 -10.77
CA LYS A 280 21.44 10.30 -10.81
C LYS A 280 21.82 9.70 -9.46
N GLU A 281 21.54 10.38 -8.35
CA GLU A 281 21.76 9.83 -7.01
C GLU A 281 20.83 8.64 -6.71
N ILE A 282 19.58 8.67 -7.19
CA ILE A 282 18.62 7.56 -7.06
C ILE A 282 19.02 6.37 -7.93
N GLU A 283 19.33 6.59 -9.21
CA GLU A 283 19.79 5.56 -10.15
C GLU A 283 21.09 4.92 -9.66
N HIS A 284 22.04 5.73 -9.19
CA HIS A 284 23.25 5.21 -8.57
C HIS A 284 22.93 4.34 -7.36
N LYS A 285 22.03 4.78 -6.46
CA LYS A 285 21.59 3.97 -5.31
C LYS A 285 20.83 2.71 -5.74
N ALA A 286 20.01 2.79 -6.77
CA ALA A 286 19.23 1.68 -7.28
C ALA A 286 20.14 0.65 -7.96
N ALA A 287 21.10 1.08 -8.77
CA ALA A 287 22.13 0.24 -9.35
C ALA A 287 23.03 -0.36 -8.26
N GLU A 288 23.36 0.40 -7.21
CA GLU A 288 24.08 -0.12 -6.04
C GLU A 288 23.25 -1.16 -5.26
N ILE A 289 21.93 -0.95 -5.13
CA ILE A 289 21.00 -1.93 -4.54
C ILE A 289 20.90 -3.18 -5.43
N ARG A 290 20.72 -3.02 -6.74
CA ARG A 290 20.67 -4.13 -7.71
C ARG A 290 21.98 -4.90 -7.73
N ARG A 291 23.13 -4.22 -7.75
CA ARG A 291 24.46 -4.82 -7.66
C ARG A 291 24.68 -5.52 -6.32
N ARG A 292 24.20 -4.96 -5.21
CA ARG A 292 24.23 -5.64 -3.90
C ARG A 292 23.30 -6.85 -3.85
N ALA A 293 22.14 -6.77 -4.49
CA ALA A 293 21.21 -7.88 -4.59
C ALA A 293 21.75 -8.98 -5.50
N SER A 294 22.38 -8.64 -6.63
CA SER A 294 23.02 -9.62 -7.51
C SER A 294 24.23 -10.26 -6.84
N LEU A 295 25.09 -9.49 -6.16
CA LEU A 295 26.18 -10.04 -5.35
C LEU A 295 25.68 -10.90 -4.18
N ALA A 296 24.49 -10.60 -3.65
CA ALA A 296 23.84 -11.43 -2.65
C ALA A 296 23.37 -12.78 -3.20
N VAL A 297 23.02 -12.81 -4.49
CA VAL A 297 22.47 -13.98 -5.19
C VAL A 297 23.58 -14.81 -5.85
N GLU A 298 24.61 -14.19 -6.44
CA GLU A 298 25.56 -14.85 -7.34
C GLU A 298 26.95 -15.16 -6.77
N SER A 299 27.39 -14.62 -5.61
CA SER A 299 28.78 -14.90 -5.18
C SER A 299 29.10 -14.72 -3.68
N LEU A 300 28.22 -15.16 -2.79
CA LEU A 300 28.58 -15.28 -1.36
C LEU A 300 28.82 -16.75 -1.03
N ALA A 301 30.05 -17.06 -0.61
CA ALA A 301 30.38 -18.33 0.04
C ALA A 301 29.31 -18.63 1.11
N ASP A 302 28.96 -19.90 1.30
CA ASP A 302 27.79 -20.35 2.06
C ASP A 302 27.65 -19.74 3.48
N GLY A 303 28.72 -19.21 4.07
CA GLY A 303 28.70 -18.46 5.33
C GLY A 303 28.05 -17.07 5.27
N ASP A 304 28.12 -16.35 4.15
CA ASP A 304 27.62 -14.97 4.02
C ASP A 304 26.16 -14.87 3.54
N ARG A 305 25.57 -15.97 3.04
CA ARG A 305 24.13 -16.06 2.74
C ARG A 305 23.25 -15.79 3.97
N ALA A 306 23.76 -16.05 5.18
CA ALA A 306 23.11 -15.72 6.45
C ALA A 306 23.10 -14.20 6.81
N SER A 307 23.76 -13.35 6.01
CA SER A 307 23.91 -11.92 6.30
C SER A 307 22.78 -11.04 5.76
N LEU A 308 22.05 -11.49 4.72
CA LEU A 308 21.00 -10.72 4.03
C LEU A 308 19.60 -11.34 4.13
N ARG A 309 19.45 -12.46 4.84
CA ARG A 309 18.13 -12.99 5.15
C ARG A 309 17.37 -11.96 5.95
N LEU A 310 16.35 -11.38 5.30
CA LEU A 310 15.30 -10.59 5.94
C LEU A 310 14.92 -11.25 7.27
N THR A 311 14.58 -10.48 8.30
CA THR A 311 14.05 -11.12 9.52
C THR A 311 12.86 -12.00 9.16
N PHE A 312 12.67 -13.11 9.87
CA PHE A 312 11.53 -13.99 9.64
C PHE A 312 10.20 -13.21 9.71
N ASP A 313 10.11 -12.25 10.63
CA ASP A 313 8.95 -11.36 10.73
C ASP A 313 8.79 -10.46 9.50
N ALA A 314 9.88 -9.93 8.93
CA ALA A 314 9.84 -9.16 7.69
C ALA A 314 9.47 -10.04 6.50
N ILE A 315 10.04 -11.25 6.38
CA ILE A 315 9.67 -12.22 5.34
C ILE A 315 8.19 -12.56 5.45
N ARG A 316 7.73 -12.86 6.65
CA ARG A 316 6.32 -13.16 6.93
C ARG A 316 5.43 -11.97 6.58
N GLN A 317 5.81 -10.76 6.97
CA GLN A 317 5.08 -9.55 6.61
C GLN A 317 5.03 -9.34 5.09
N LEU A 318 6.14 -9.58 4.39
CA LEU A 318 6.22 -9.42 2.95
C LEU A 318 5.51 -10.52 2.18
N SER A 319 5.58 -11.75 2.66
CA SER A 319 4.80 -12.88 2.15
C SER A 319 3.29 -12.60 2.30
N MET A 320 2.88 -12.05 3.45
CA MET A 320 1.51 -11.60 3.67
C MET A 320 1.11 -10.39 2.81
N GLU A 321 2.05 -9.49 2.48
CA GLU A 321 1.78 -8.27 1.68
C GLU A 321 1.89 -8.49 0.16
N HIS A 322 2.64 -9.50 -0.31
CA HIS A 322 3.08 -9.63 -1.70
C HIS A 322 2.90 -11.03 -2.31
N HIS A 323 1.90 -11.80 -1.86
CA HIS A 323 1.40 -13.00 -2.59
C HIS A 323 2.47 -14.08 -2.86
N SER A 324 3.06 -14.67 -1.81
CA SER A 324 3.97 -15.82 -1.92
C SER A 324 5.25 -15.63 -2.75
N ILE A 325 5.52 -14.42 -3.26
CA ILE A 325 6.78 -14.08 -3.99
C ILE A 325 8.02 -14.33 -3.12
N VAL A 326 7.86 -14.42 -1.79
CA VAL A 326 8.95 -14.72 -0.85
C VAL A 326 8.64 -16.03 -0.13
N SER A 327 9.37 -17.09 -0.48
CA SER A 327 9.33 -18.38 0.24
C SER A 327 9.74 -18.25 1.72
N GLU A 328 9.24 -19.13 2.60
CA GLU A 328 9.58 -19.15 4.04
C GLU A 328 11.09 -19.30 4.31
N GLN A 329 11.84 -19.87 3.37
CA GLN A 329 13.30 -20.01 3.46
C GLN A 329 14.06 -18.73 3.06
N GLY A 330 13.38 -17.74 2.49
CA GLY A 330 13.97 -16.48 2.03
C GLY A 330 14.86 -16.60 0.79
N ASP A 331 14.94 -17.80 0.20
CA ASP A 331 15.90 -18.14 -0.87
C ASP A 331 15.29 -18.06 -2.27
N LYS A 332 13.96 -18.07 -2.40
CA LYS A 332 13.26 -17.85 -3.67
C LYS A 332 12.45 -16.55 -3.63
N LEU A 333 12.96 -15.55 -4.34
CA LEU A 333 12.16 -14.60 -5.11
C LEU A 333 11.97 -15.29 -6.47
N ASP A 334 10.74 -15.53 -6.92
CA ASP A 334 10.54 -16.08 -8.27
C ASP A 334 11.34 -15.25 -9.27
N GLY A 335 12.17 -15.94 -10.06
CA GLY A 335 13.05 -15.31 -11.03
C GLY A 335 12.27 -14.47 -12.06
N PRO A 336 12.89 -13.46 -12.67
CA PRO A 336 12.23 -12.47 -13.52
C PRO A 336 11.68 -13.00 -14.86
N ASP A 337 11.70 -14.31 -15.12
CA ASP A 337 11.40 -14.84 -16.45
C ASP A 337 9.90 -14.97 -16.77
N ASN A 338 9.00 -14.77 -15.79
CA ASN A 338 7.55 -14.94 -16.02
C ASN A 338 6.64 -13.82 -15.49
N GLN A 339 7.18 -12.66 -15.14
CA GLN A 339 6.36 -11.45 -15.00
C GLN A 339 6.96 -10.32 -15.81
N PRO A 340 6.16 -9.61 -16.64
CA PRO A 340 6.63 -8.41 -17.30
C PRO A 340 6.95 -7.39 -16.21
N SER A 341 8.23 -7.23 -15.89
CA SER A 341 8.70 -6.06 -15.16
C SER A 341 8.39 -4.87 -16.05
N VAL A 342 7.26 -4.22 -15.79
CA VAL A 342 6.95 -2.94 -16.43
C VAL A 342 7.93 -1.94 -15.86
N ASP A 343 9.09 -1.84 -16.52
CA ASP A 343 10.00 -0.72 -16.39
C ASP A 343 9.22 0.53 -16.80
N LEU A 344 8.64 1.20 -15.80
CA LEU A 344 8.14 2.57 -15.92
C LEU A 344 9.28 3.53 -16.36
N ASP A 345 10.53 3.07 -16.32
CA ASP A 345 11.73 3.75 -16.81
C ASP A 345 11.87 3.67 -18.34
N ASN A 346 11.23 2.72 -19.03
CA ASN A 346 11.19 2.67 -20.51
C ASN A 346 10.13 3.58 -21.13
N LEU A 347 9.40 4.36 -20.32
CA LEU A 347 8.57 5.46 -20.83
C LEU A 347 9.37 6.72 -21.19
N GLU A 348 10.68 6.78 -20.91
CA GLU A 348 11.53 7.94 -21.22
C GLU A 348 11.84 8.11 -22.71
N GLU A 349 11.47 7.13 -23.56
CA GLU A 349 11.69 7.20 -25.02
C GLU A 349 10.39 7.25 -25.84
N TYR A 350 9.25 7.58 -25.22
CA TYR A 350 8.01 7.88 -25.95
C TYR A 350 7.81 9.40 -26.03
N GLY A 351 8.67 10.06 -26.81
CA GLY A 351 8.34 11.38 -27.34
C GLY A 351 7.08 11.27 -28.23
N PRO A 352 6.17 12.26 -28.20
CA PRO A 352 4.98 12.21 -29.05
C PRO A 352 5.43 12.20 -30.51
N SER A 353 4.99 11.18 -31.23
CA SER A 353 5.17 10.91 -32.65
C SER A 353 6.58 10.51 -33.09
N GLY A 354 6.66 9.35 -33.75
CA GLY A 354 7.71 8.98 -34.69
C GLY A 354 7.78 9.91 -35.92
N THR A 355 7.41 11.20 -35.77
CA THR A 355 7.89 12.22 -36.68
C THR A 355 9.39 12.35 -36.43
N LYS A 356 10.17 11.61 -37.21
CA LYS A 356 11.50 12.07 -37.58
C LYS A 356 11.30 13.41 -38.29
N LEU A 357 11.11 14.48 -37.51
CA LEU A 357 11.22 15.85 -37.98
C LEU A 357 12.51 15.86 -38.77
N LYS A 358 12.41 16.01 -40.09
CA LYS A 358 13.57 16.13 -40.98
C LYS A 358 14.27 17.41 -40.52
N VAL A 359 15.15 17.26 -39.53
CA VAL A 359 15.88 18.38 -38.95
C VAL A 359 16.77 18.85 -40.07
N ASN A 360 16.44 20.01 -40.61
CA ASN A 360 17.28 20.67 -41.59
C ASN A 360 18.62 20.95 -40.89
N LYS A 361 19.64 20.13 -41.17
CA LYS A 361 20.96 20.17 -40.49
C LYS A 361 21.66 21.53 -40.63
N LYS A 362 21.14 22.43 -41.47
CA LYS A 362 21.66 23.78 -41.75
C LYS A 362 21.22 24.86 -40.76
N LEU A 363 20.23 24.62 -39.89
CA LEU A 363 19.77 25.63 -38.91
C LEU A 363 20.61 25.61 -37.61
N PRO A 364 20.97 26.77 -37.02
CA PRO A 364 21.64 26.85 -35.72
C PRO A 364 20.89 26.10 -34.61
N LEU A 365 21.63 25.35 -33.77
CA LEU A 365 21.08 24.53 -32.67
C LEU A 365 20.16 25.31 -31.71
N VAL A 366 20.39 26.62 -31.55
CA VAL A 366 19.57 27.49 -30.69
C VAL A 366 18.17 27.67 -31.29
N ILE A 367 18.08 27.93 -32.59
CA ILE A 367 16.81 28.11 -33.30
C ILE A 367 16.03 26.79 -33.31
N GLN A 368 16.71 25.67 -33.53
CA GLN A 368 16.09 24.35 -33.45
C GLN A 368 15.51 24.04 -32.06
N ARG A 369 16.22 24.43 -30.98
CA ARG A 369 15.71 24.26 -29.60
C ARG A 369 14.50 25.15 -29.32
N GLN A 370 14.51 26.40 -29.81
CA GLN A 370 13.39 27.31 -29.66
C GLN A 370 12.15 26.81 -30.43
N GLN A 371 12.33 26.38 -31.68
CA GLN A 371 11.25 25.77 -32.48
C GLN A 371 10.69 24.52 -31.81
N ARG A 372 11.55 23.60 -31.33
CA ARG A 372 11.09 22.41 -30.59
C ARG A 372 10.30 22.77 -29.33
N ARG A 373 10.75 23.79 -28.57
CA ARG A 373 10.02 24.26 -27.39
C ARG A 373 8.66 24.87 -27.75
N ALA A 374 8.60 25.65 -28.82
CA ALA A 374 7.35 26.25 -29.29
C ALA A 374 6.35 25.17 -29.74
N ILE A 375 6.83 24.15 -30.47
CA ILE A 375 6.00 23.00 -30.88
C ILE A 375 5.49 22.23 -29.66
N LEU A 376 6.36 21.87 -28.72
CA LEU A 376 5.95 21.17 -27.49
C LEU A 376 4.98 22.01 -26.64
N ALA A 377 5.18 23.32 -26.56
CA ALA A 377 4.27 24.21 -25.85
C ALA A 377 2.89 24.25 -26.52
N ALA A 378 2.83 24.32 -27.85
CA ALA A 378 1.58 24.24 -28.61
C ALA A 378 0.87 22.90 -28.40
N GLU A 379 1.60 21.77 -28.46
CA GLU A 379 1.05 20.44 -28.18
C GLU A 379 0.52 20.32 -26.75
N ASN A 380 1.22 20.89 -25.77
CA ASN A 380 0.80 20.90 -24.38
C ASN A 380 -0.47 21.74 -24.17
N ASN A 381 -0.61 22.86 -24.87
CA ASN A 381 -1.81 23.69 -24.79
C ASN A 381 -3.03 22.96 -25.35
N VAL A 382 -2.89 22.33 -26.51
CA VAL A 382 -3.95 21.48 -27.08
C VAL A 382 -4.33 20.36 -26.12
N PHE A 383 -3.35 19.69 -25.51
CA PHE A 383 -3.65 18.65 -24.54
C PHE A 383 -4.43 19.20 -23.33
N LYS A 384 -4.06 20.38 -22.82
CA LYS A 384 -4.77 21.06 -21.72
C LYS A 384 -6.21 21.40 -22.12
N GLU A 385 -6.42 21.93 -23.32
CA GLU A 385 -7.76 22.24 -23.87
C GLU A 385 -8.61 20.98 -24.00
N ARG A 386 -8.10 19.93 -24.65
CA ARG A 386 -8.79 18.64 -24.80
C ARG A 386 -9.23 18.06 -23.45
N VAL A 387 -8.35 18.11 -22.44
CA VAL A 387 -8.68 17.67 -21.07
C VAL A 387 -9.73 18.56 -20.41
N GLN A 388 -9.70 19.87 -20.67
CA GLN A 388 -10.67 20.80 -20.11
C GLN A 388 -12.05 20.59 -20.74
N THR A 389 -12.15 20.44 -22.06
CA THR A 389 -13.39 20.13 -22.79
C THR A 389 -14.03 18.83 -22.29
N ALA A 390 -13.23 17.78 -22.09
CA ALA A 390 -13.71 16.53 -21.49
C ALA A 390 -14.31 16.76 -20.09
N LYS A 391 -13.61 17.51 -19.22
CA LYS A 391 -14.08 17.78 -17.85
C LYS A 391 -15.34 18.65 -17.81
N THR A 392 -15.46 19.63 -18.70
CA THR A 392 -16.65 20.48 -18.75
C THR A 392 -17.87 19.67 -19.19
N ALA A 393 -17.72 18.81 -20.20
CA ALA A 393 -18.78 17.92 -20.65
C ALA A 393 -19.20 16.91 -19.57
N GLU A 394 -18.24 16.28 -18.87
CA GLU A 394 -18.53 15.42 -17.71
C GLU A 394 -19.34 16.19 -16.65
N HIS A 395 -18.93 17.42 -16.32
CA HIS A 395 -19.56 18.22 -15.29
C HIS A 395 -20.98 18.67 -15.66
N GLU A 396 -21.21 19.01 -16.93
CA GLU A 396 -22.53 19.36 -17.46
C GLU A 396 -23.46 18.14 -17.45
N ALA A 397 -22.99 16.98 -17.91
CA ALA A 397 -23.76 15.75 -17.88
C ALA A 397 -24.14 15.34 -16.44
N ILE A 398 -23.22 15.49 -15.48
CA ILE A 398 -23.52 15.24 -14.06
C ILE A 398 -24.59 16.21 -13.54
N LYS A 399 -24.49 17.50 -13.88
CA LYS A 399 -25.50 18.49 -13.49
C LYS A 399 -26.87 18.19 -14.08
N GLU A 400 -26.92 17.82 -15.35
CA GLU A 400 -28.16 17.43 -16.01
C GLU A 400 -28.76 16.19 -15.37
N TRP A 401 -27.96 15.16 -15.14
CA TRP A 401 -28.41 13.94 -14.47
C TRP A 401 -29.03 14.23 -13.11
N PHE A 402 -28.41 15.07 -12.27
CA PHE A 402 -28.98 15.45 -10.98
C PHE A 402 -30.26 16.26 -11.10
N ARG A 403 -30.37 17.18 -12.08
CA ARG A 403 -31.61 17.94 -12.31
C ARG A 403 -32.80 17.04 -12.65
N TYR A 404 -32.58 15.92 -13.34
CA TYR A 404 -33.64 14.99 -13.72
C TYR A 404 -33.91 13.92 -12.65
N ASN A 405 -32.92 13.53 -11.84
CA ASN A 405 -33.01 12.43 -10.87
C ASN A 405 -33.12 12.87 -9.40
N GLU A 406 -33.41 14.14 -9.11
CA GLU A 406 -33.67 14.62 -7.75
C GLU A 406 -34.89 13.95 -7.08
N THR A 407 -35.75 13.24 -7.83
CA THR A 407 -36.83 12.41 -7.29
C THR A 407 -36.37 10.97 -7.04
N THR A 408 -36.52 10.49 -5.81
CA THR A 408 -36.02 9.23 -5.22
C THR A 408 -36.45 7.91 -5.86
N GLY A 409 -37.08 7.91 -7.04
CA GLY A 409 -37.86 6.76 -7.53
C GLY A 409 -37.36 6.06 -8.80
N THR A 410 -36.32 6.53 -9.48
CA THR A 410 -36.02 6.04 -10.83
C THR A 410 -34.82 5.10 -10.90
N GLU A 411 -35.06 3.89 -11.44
CA GLU A 411 -34.10 2.89 -11.90
C GLU A 411 -33.26 3.38 -13.11
N MET A 412 -32.94 4.67 -13.16
CA MET A 412 -32.21 5.28 -14.27
C MET A 412 -30.74 4.86 -14.19
N GLY A 413 -30.16 4.55 -15.35
CA GLY A 413 -28.81 3.99 -15.50
C GLY A 413 -27.69 4.77 -14.80
N SER A 414 -26.48 4.21 -14.83
CA SER A 414 -25.33 4.77 -14.11
C SER A 414 -25.09 6.24 -14.48
N LEU A 415 -25.03 7.12 -13.48
CA LEU A 415 -24.60 8.52 -13.58
C LEU A 415 -23.30 8.63 -14.41
N TRP A 416 -22.39 7.70 -14.16
CA TRP A 416 -21.06 7.73 -14.75
C TRP A 416 -21.04 7.24 -16.19
N GLU A 417 -21.97 6.38 -16.58
CA GLU A 417 -22.17 5.99 -17.99
C GLU A 417 -22.63 7.19 -18.83
N SER A 418 -23.59 7.97 -18.32
CA SER A 418 -24.02 9.22 -18.97
C SER A 418 -22.88 10.23 -19.07
N ALA A 419 -22.10 10.40 -18.00
CA ALA A 419 -20.94 11.30 -18.00
C ALA A 419 -19.84 10.83 -18.95
N ALA A 420 -19.61 9.51 -19.05
CA ALA A 420 -18.64 8.92 -19.95
C ALA A 420 -19.02 9.12 -21.41
N LEU A 421 -20.30 8.92 -21.76
CA LEU A 421 -20.83 9.16 -23.09
C LEU A 421 -20.71 10.63 -23.49
N ALA A 422 -21.08 11.55 -22.59
CA ALA A 422 -20.95 12.99 -22.84
C ALA A 422 -19.48 13.41 -23.06
N ARG A 423 -18.55 12.83 -22.28
CA ARG A 423 -17.11 13.02 -22.48
C ARG A 423 -16.65 12.56 -23.85
N GLU A 424 -17.04 11.37 -24.28
CA GLU A 424 -16.61 10.80 -25.57
C GLU A 424 -17.12 11.63 -26.73
N ASN A 425 -18.41 12.01 -26.71
CA ASN A 425 -18.98 12.93 -27.70
C ASN A 425 -18.24 14.28 -27.74
N ALA A 426 -17.87 14.83 -26.58
CA ALA A 426 -17.13 16.09 -26.50
C ALA A 426 -15.69 15.98 -27.03
N LEU A 427 -15.04 14.83 -26.84
CA LEU A 427 -13.72 14.56 -27.39
C LEU A 427 -13.76 14.37 -28.91
N ASP A 428 -14.77 13.66 -29.42
CA ASP A 428 -14.96 13.46 -30.85
C ASP A 428 -15.23 14.79 -31.56
N THR A 429 -16.13 15.62 -31.02
CA THR A 429 -16.40 16.96 -31.57
C THR A 429 -15.19 17.88 -31.53
N TYR A 430 -14.38 17.85 -30.45
CA TYR A 430 -13.13 18.60 -30.37
C TYR A 430 -12.12 18.13 -31.44
N ASP A 431 -11.95 16.82 -31.57
CA ASP A 431 -10.99 16.24 -32.51
C ASP A 431 -11.44 16.47 -33.97
N THR A 432 -12.74 16.44 -34.28
CA THR A 432 -13.27 16.80 -35.62
C THR A 432 -13.09 18.28 -35.94
N HIS A 433 -13.42 19.17 -34.99
CA HIS A 433 -13.25 20.62 -35.19
C HIS A 433 -11.78 20.97 -35.43
N ARG A 434 -10.87 20.33 -34.70
CA ARG A 434 -9.43 20.52 -34.90
C ARG A 434 -8.95 20.00 -36.25
N LYS A 435 -9.45 18.85 -36.71
CA LYS A 435 -9.16 18.33 -38.06
C LYS A 435 -9.63 19.31 -39.14
N MET A 436 -10.85 19.85 -39.01
CA MET A 436 -11.39 20.85 -39.95
C MET A 436 -10.55 22.12 -39.98
N ASN A 437 -10.16 22.67 -38.82
CA ASN A 437 -9.29 23.85 -38.77
C ASN A 437 -7.92 23.61 -39.39
N LYS A 438 -7.37 22.40 -39.24
CA LYS A 438 -6.10 22.02 -39.89
C LYS A 438 -6.25 21.94 -41.41
N LEU A 439 -7.37 21.42 -41.92
CA LEU A 439 -7.66 21.36 -43.35
C LEU A 439 -7.89 22.75 -43.94
N ALA A 440 -8.64 23.62 -43.26
CA ALA A 440 -8.88 25.01 -43.69
C ALA A 440 -7.59 25.84 -43.75
N GLY A 441 -6.71 25.69 -42.75
CA GLY A 441 -5.39 26.36 -42.77
C GLY A 441 -4.42 25.79 -43.81
N ALA A 442 -4.59 24.52 -44.23
CA ALA A 442 -3.77 23.90 -45.27
C ALA A 442 -4.21 24.32 -46.68
N SER A 443 -5.50 24.61 -46.90
CA SER A 443 -6.00 25.09 -48.21
C SER A 443 -5.50 26.49 -48.58
N GLU A 444 -5.08 27.30 -47.63
CA GLU A 444 -4.48 28.62 -47.89
C GLU A 444 -2.96 28.56 -48.17
N ALA A 445 -2.30 27.44 -47.85
CA ALA A 445 -0.87 27.22 -48.06
C ALA A 445 -0.62 26.23 -49.21
N GLU A 446 -0.87 26.70 -50.45
CA GLU A 446 -0.47 26.17 -51.76
C GLU A 446 -0.46 24.65 -52.04
N SER A 447 -1.17 24.32 -53.12
CA SER A 447 -1.13 23.09 -53.92
C SER A 447 0.25 22.44 -54.08
N GLY A 448 0.47 21.27 -53.49
CA GLY A 448 1.67 20.48 -53.83
C GLY A 448 1.94 19.18 -53.08
N LEU A 449 1.24 18.88 -51.98
CA LEU A 449 1.50 17.67 -51.19
C LEU A 449 0.26 16.78 -51.10
N LYS A 450 0.44 15.53 -51.57
CA LYS A 450 -0.62 14.51 -51.69
C LYS A 450 -1.23 14.15 -50.32
N PRO A 451 -2.55 13.92 -50.24
CA PRO A 451 -3.30 13.77 -48.98
C PRO A 451 -3.24 12.38 -48.31
N ASP A 452 -2.23 11.55 -48.56
CA ASP A 452 -2.29 10.12 -48.17
C ASP A 452 -1.80 9.78 -46.74
N ASP A 453 -1.30 10.72 -45.94
CA ASP A 453 -0.57 10.39 -44.69
C ASP A 453 -1.26 10.79 -43.36
N THR A 454 -2.46 11.39 -43.37
CA THR A 454 -3.07 11.91 -42.12
C THR A 454 -3.93 10.91 -41.35
N ASP A 455 -4.51 9.91 -42.01
CA ASP A 455 -5.32 8.87 -41.33
C ASP A 455 -4.43 7.85 -40.59
N THR A 456 -3.17 7.74 -40.96
CA THR A 456 -2.18 6.84 -40.34
C THR A 456 -1.84 7.23 -38.89
N ILE A 457 -2.09 8.48 -38.47
CA ILE A 457 -1.64 8.96 -37.14
C ILE A 457 -2.59 8.56 -36.01
N GLN A 458 -3.91 8.48 -36.26
CA GLN A 458 -4.87 8.02 -35.24
C GLN A 458 -4.86 6.49 -35.11
N SER A 459 -4.68 5.74 -36.21
CA SER A 459 -4.49 4.29 -36.16
C SER A 459 -3.23 3.91 -35.36
N ASN A 460 -2.15 4.68 -35.47
CA ASN A 460 -0.90 4.38 -34.76
C ASN A 460 -0.99 4.53 -33.23
N LEU A 461 -1.92 5.34 -32.69
CA LEU A 461 -2.05 5.48 -31.23
C LEU A 461 -2.77 4.29 -30.59
N SER A 462 -3.70 3.67 -31.32
CA SER A 462 -4.33 2.40 -30.94
C SER A 462 -3.40 1.21 -31.19
N THR A 463 -2.52 1.25 -32.20
CA THR A 463 -1.48 0.21 -32.41
C THR A 463 -0.40 0.20 -31.32
N LEU A 464 -0.24 1.30 -30.57
CA LEU A 464 0.72 1.43 -29.46
C LEU A 464 0.09 1.13 -28.09
N ALA A 465 -1.20 0.84 -28.03
CA ALA A 465 -1.84 0.46 -26.78
C ALA A 465 -1.36 -0.95 -26.39
N PRO A 466 -0.81 -1.13 -25.18
CA PRO A 466 -0.42 -2.46 -24.73
C PRO A 466 -1.65 -3.37 -24.58
N ASP A 467 -1.48 -4.69 -24.73
CA ASP A 467 -2.57 -5.67 -24.76
C ASP A 467 -3.53 -5.56 -23.55
N TRP A 468 -2.99 -5.28 -22.36
CA TRP A 468 -3.78 -5.08 -21.14
C TRP A 468 -4.73 -3.87 -21.19
N ALA A 469 -4.54 -2.94 -22.13
CA ALA A 469 -5.40 -1.77 -22.27
C ALA A 469 -6.76 -2.12 -22.89
N THR A 470 -6.86 -3.25 -23.60
CA THR A 470 -8.10 -3.73 -24.25
C THR A 470 -8.84 -4.77 -23.43
N GLU A 471 -8.17 -5.37 -22.43
CA GLU A 471 -8.79 -6.36 -21.55
C GLU A 471 -9.94 -5.76 -20.70
N PRO A 472 -11.01 -6.54 -20.46
CA PRO A 472 -12.11 -6.09 -19.61
C PRO A 472 -11.61 -5.83 -18.19
N ARG A 473 -11.97 -4.67 -17.64
CA ARG A 473 -11.51 -4.19 -16.33
C ARG A 473 -12.19 -4.95 -15.18
N SER A 474 -11.73 -6.15 -14.87
CA SER A 474 -12.26 -6.89 -13.70
C SER A 474 -11.62 -6.39 -12.41
N VAL A 475 -12.44 -5.94 -11.46
CA VAL A 475 -11.98 -5.59 -10.10
C VAL A 475 -12.51 -6.65 -9.14
N LYS A 476 -11.65 -7.22 -8.29
CA LYS A 476 -12.06 -8.23 -7.32
C LYS A 476 -12.29 -7.56 -5.97
N MET A 477 -13.41 -7.86 -5.32
CA MET A 477 -13.77 -7.34 -4.01
C MET A 477 -14.08 -8.49 -3.06
N TYR A 478 -13.36 -8.55 -1.94
CA TYR A 478 -13.54 -9.59 -0.93
C TYR A 478 -14.15 -9.03 0.34
N TRP A 479 -15.11 -9.75 0.92
CA TRP A 479 -15.94 -9.31 2.03
C TRP A 479 -15.75 -10.15 3.28
N ALA A 480 -15.56 -9.52 4.44
CA ALA A 480 -15.63 -10.23 5.72
C ALA A 480 -17.02 -10.85 5.97
N ASP A 481 -18.08 -10.15 5.53
CA ASP A 481 -19.46 -10.63 5.48
C ASP A 481 -20.04 -10.26 4.12
N VAL A 482 -20.42 -11.26 3.32
CA VAL A 482 -20.92 -11.06 1.96
C VAL A 482 -22.23 -10.26 1.96
N ASN A 483 -23.02 -10.32 3.04
CA ASN A 483 -24.26 -9.56 3.18
C ASN A 483 -24.00 -8.05 3.24
N ASP A 484 -22.81 -7.63 3.68
CA ASP A 484 -22.47 -6.21 3.73
C ASP A 484 -22.36 -5.62 2.31
N GLY A 485 -22.17 -6.44 1.27
CA GLY A 485 -22.26 -6.01 -0.12
C GLY A 485 -23.64 -5.51 -0.54
N LEU A 486 -24.70 -5.86 0.20
CA LEU A 486 -26.08 -5.43 -0.06
C LEU A 486 -26.37 -3.99 0.40
N PHE A 487 -25.45 -3.35 1.13
CA PHE A 487 -25.61 -1.95 1.52
C PHE A 487 -25.53 -0.98 0.34
N ALA A 488 -24.95 -1.41 -0.78
CA ALA A 488 -25.00 -0.66 -2.04
C ALA A 488 -26.22 -1.10 -2.84
N SER A 489 -26.94 -0.12 -3.43
CA SER A 489 -28.10 -0.39 -4.28
C SER A 489 -27.76 -1.18 -5.53
N SER A 490 -26.57 -0.95 -6.10
CA SER A 490 -26.09 -1.59 -7.32
C SER A 490 -24.57 -1.58 -7.38
N TRP A 491 -24.00 -2.58 -8.05
CA TRP A 491 -22.57 -2.68 -8.35
C TRP A 491 -22.32 -2.66 -9.86
N PRO A 492 -21.19 -2.11 -10.31
CA PRO A 492 -20.82 -2.18 -11.72
C PRO A 492 -20.50 -3.64 -12.10
N LYS A 493 -20.89 -4.02 -13.33
CA LYS A 493 -20.87 -5.41 -13.83
C LYS A 493 -19.50 -6.09 -13.76
N ASN A 494 -18.41 -5.30 -13.78
CA ASN A 494 -17.05 -5.83 -13.79
C ASN A 494 -16.47 -6.02 -12.38
N VAL A 495 -17.25 -5.82 -11.33
CA VAL A 495 -16.84 -6.10 -9.95
C VAL A 495 -17.20 -7.53 -9.61
N VAL A 496 -16.19 -8.35 -9.32
CA VAL A 496 -16.34 -9.73 -8.89
C VAL A 496 -16.28 -9.76 -7.37
N HIS A 497 -17.34 -10.24 -6.73
CA HIS A 497 -17.40 -10.36 -5.29
C HIS A 497 -16.92 -11.74 -4.81
N GLY A 498 -16.22 -11.78 -3.69
CA GLY A 498 -15.79 -13.01 -3.02
C GLY A 498 -15.87 -12.88 -1.50
N SER A 499 -15.75 -14.01 -0.81
CA SER A 499 -15.59 -14.00 0.64
C SER A 499 -14.12 -13.70 0.97
N LEU A 500 -13.91 -12.79 1.92
CA LEU A 500 -12.60 -12.56 2.51
C LEU A 500 -12.30 -13.76 3.39
N ALA A 501 -11.14 -14.38 3.15
CA ALA A 501 -10.68 -15.49 3.95
C ALA A 501 -10.83 -15.18 5.45
N PRO A 502 -11.44 -16.10 6.23
CA PRO A 502 -11.58 -15.91 7.67
C PRO A 502 -10.20 -15.67 8.25
N PHE A 503 -10.12 -14.66 9.13
CA PHE A 503 -8.91 -14.14 9.77
C PHE A 503 -7.80 -15.17 9.78
N GLY A 504 -6.72 -14.85 9.07
CA GLY A 504 -5.58 -15.71 8.90
C GLY A 504 -5.06 -16.20 10.26
N VAL A 505 -5.58 -17.35 10.67
CA VAL A 505 -5.14 -18.02 11.88
C VAL A 505 -3.72 -18.43 11.54
N ALA A 506 -2.74 -17.92 12.29
CA ALA A 506 -1.36 -18.32 12.08
C ALA A 506 -1.28 -19.83 12.33
N LYS A 507 -1.35 -20.60 11.26
CA LYS A 507 -1.11 -22.04 11.24
C LYS A 507 0.41 -22.16 11.26
N ALA A 508 0.98 -22.54 12.41
CA ALA A 508 2.36 -23.02 12.38
C ALA A 508 2.32 -24.52 12.17
N TRP A 509 3.17 -25.00 11.29
CA TRP A 509 3.37 -26.43 11.11
C TRP A 509 4.09 -26.97 12.34
N THR A 510 3.38 -27.76 13.14
CA THR A 510 3.99 -28.51 14.24
C THR A 510 3.99 -29.98 13.86
N TRP A 511 5.11 -30.65 14.12
CA TRP A 511 5.17 -32.09 14.01
C TRP A 511 4.35 -32.70 15.15
N ALA A 512 3.19 -33.28 14.80
CA ALA A 512 2.35 -33.98 15.76
C ALA A 512 2.55 -35.49 15.60
N PRO A 513 2.55 -36.26 16.70
CA PRO A 513 2.49 -37.71 16.62
C PRO A 513 1.19 -38.14 15.93
N HIS A 514 1.25 -39.19 15.13
CA HIS A 514 0.08 -39.73 14.43
C HIS A 514 -0.87 -40.32 15.47
N LEU A 515 -2.11 -39.83 15.49
CA LEU A 515 -3.20 -40.40 16.30
C LEU A 515 -4.03 -41.33 15.41
N ASP A 516 -4.49 -42.46 15.94
CA ASP A 516 -5.49 -43.29 15.25
C ASP A 516 -6.89 -42.66 15.34
N GLU A 517 -7.89 -43.24 14.66
CA GLU A 517 -9.28 -42.77 14.70
C GLU A 517 -9.88 -42.79 16.12
N SER A 518 -9.26 -43.51 17.06
CA SER A 518 -9.66 -43.60 18.46
C SER A 518 -8.94 -42.59 19.36
N GLY A 519 -8.03 -41.77 18.82
CA GLY A 519 -7.25 -40.79 19.57
C GLY A 519 -6.06 -41.38 20.34
N ASN A 520 -5.65 -42.61 20.06
CA ASN A 520 -4.46 -43.23 20.64
C ASN A 520 -3.21 -42.90 19.83
N LEU A 521 -2.08 -42.78 20.54
CA LEU A 521 -0.78 -42.48 19.95
C LEU A 521 -0.24 -43.71 19.22
N ILE A 522 -0.04 -43.61 17.90
CA ILE A 522 0.64 -44.67 17.12
C ILE A 522 2.14 -44.46 17.29
N THR A 523 2.79 -45.32 18.10
CA THR A 523 4.21 -45.17 18.46
C THR A 523 5.18 -45.36 17.30
N ASP A 524 4.76 -46.04 16.23
CA ASP A 524 5.67 -46.46 15.14
C ASP A 524 5.50 -45.66 13.84
N SER A 525 4.62 -44.65 13.82
CA SER A 525 4.37 -43.85 12.61
C SER A 525 5.29 -42.62 12.52
N PRO A 526 5.80 -42.26 11.33
CA PRO A 526 6.55 -41.03 11.13
C PRO A 526 5.68 -39.82 11.51
N ARG A 527 6.27 -38.85 12.21
CA ARG A 527 5.57 -37.64 12.65
C ARG A 527 4.94 -36.95 11.44
N VAL A 528 3.67 -36.59 11.54
CA VAL A 528 2.96 -35.87 10.48
C VAL A 528 3.06 -34.38 10.77
N LYS A 529 3.34 -33.57 9.74
CA LYS A 529 3.24 -32.11 9.84
C LYS A 529 1.77 -31.74 9.92
N VAL A 530 1.31 -31.32 11.09
CA VAL A 530 -0.06 -30.84 11.29
C VAL A 530 -0.02 -29.32 11.45
N ALA A 531 -0.90 -28.64 10.73
CA ALA A 531 -1.10 -27.21 10.86
C ALA A 531 -1.78 -26.91 12.20
N LYS A 532 -1.00 -26.51 13.21
CA LYS A 532 -1.53 -26.08 14.52
C LYS A 532 -1.76 -24.59 14.50
N VAL A 533 -2.93 -24.17 14.95
CA VAL A 533 -3.27 -22.77 15.20
C VAL A 533 -2.37 -22.25 16.33
N VAL A 534 -1.33 -21.47 15.99
CA VAL A 534 -0.36 -20.91 16.94
C VAL A 534 -0.73 -19.49 17.39
N GLY A 535 -1.58 -18.80 16.64
CA GLY A 535 -2.13 -17.53 17.10
C GLY A 535 -3.24 -16.99 16.19
N LYS A 536 -4.27 -16.42 16.81
CA LYS A 536 -5.27 -15.62 16.10
C LYS A 536 -4.67 -14.24 15.87
N SER A 537 -4.02 -14.01 14.74
CA SER A 537 -3.69 -12.65 14.32
C SER A 537 -4.96 -12.05 13.71
N VAL A 538 -5.75 -11.37 14.53
CA VAL A 538 -7.08 -10.83 14.17
C VAL A 538 -6.97 -9.65 13.17
N HIS A 539 -5.76 -9.28 12.74
CA HIS A 539 -5.50 -7.98 12.10
C HIS A 539 -4.91 -8.06 10.70
N VAL A 540 -4.68 -9.26 10.16
CA VAL A 540 -3.91 -9.45 8.92
C VAL A 540 -4.74 -10.26 7.90
N MET A 541 -5.32 -9.58 6.90
CA MET A 541 -6.28 -10.15 5.91
C MET A 541 -5.72 -11.21 4.95
N GLY A 542 -6.00 -12.52 5.12
CA GLY A 542 -5.66 -13.57 4.13
C GLY A 542 -4.32 -14.29 4.34
N SER A 543 -4.10 -14.93 5.51
CA SER A 543 -2.83 -15.64 5.79
C SER A 543 -2.93 -17.15 5.58
N SER A 544 -4.03 -17.64 5.03
CA SER A 544 -4.24 -19.06 4.84
C SER A 544 -3.92 -19.44 3.38
N ALA A 545 -3.14 -20.52 3.23
CA ALA A 545 -2.73 -21.02 1.91
C ALA A 545 -3.92 -21.51 1.07
N ASP A 546 -5.05 -21.82 1.72
CA ASP A 546 -6.27 -22.36 1.13
C ASP A 546 -7.19 -21.26 0.54
N ASP A 547 -6.77 -20.00 0.62
CA ASP A 547 -7.65 -18.84 0.39
C ASP A 547 -8.00 -18.62 -1.12
N GLY A 548 -7.52 -19.47 -2.04
CA GLY A 548 -7.68 -19.33 -3.49
C GLY A 548 -6.72 -18.31 -4.13
N TRP A 549 -5.68 -17.89 -3.42
CA TRP A 549 -4.70 -16.86 -3.84
C TRP A 549 -3.43 -17.43 -4.46
N VAL A 550 -3.27 -18.75 -4.43
CA VAL A 550 -2.23 -19.50 -5.13
C VAL A 550 -2.98 -20.30 -6.19
N THR A 551 -2.75 -20.02 -7.47
CA THR A 551 -3.36 -20.83 -8.55
C THR A 551 -2.89 -22.29 -8.40
N GLU A 552 -3.69 -23.25 -8.87
CA GLU A 552 -3.33 -24.67 -8.83
C GLU A 552 -1.95 -24.92 -9.48
N ASP A 553 -1.63 -24.15 -10.52
CA ASP A 553 -0.30 -24.09 -11.18
C ASP A 553 0.86 -23.66 -10.25
N MET A 554 0.60 -22.81 -9.25
CA MET A 554 1.60 -22.37 -8.27
C MET A 554 1.75 -23.37 -7.11
N LEU A 555 0.73 -24.20 -6.83
CA LEU A 555 0.83 -25.34 -5.92
C LEU A 555 1.55 -26.54 -6.59
N GLU A 556 1.46 -26.67 -7.91
CA GLU A 556 2.17 -27.67 -8.72
C GLU A 556 3.67 -27.35 -8.96
N GLY A 557 4.20 -26.26 -8.41
CA GLY A 557 5.61 -25.84 -8.45
C GLY A 557 6.63 -26.79 -7.78
N GLY A 558 6.22 -28.06 -7.60
CA GLY A 558 7.02 -29.19 -7.18
C GLY A 558 6.75 -30.45 -8.00
N LYS A 559 6.38 -30.35 -9.29
CA LYS A 559 6.67 -31.48 -10.20
C LYS A 559 8.16 -31.76 -10.07
N ARG A 560 8.48 -32.97 -9.61
CA ARG A 560 9.83 -33.53 -9.53
C ARG A 560 10.59 -33.11 -10.80
N PRO A 561 11.91 -32.82 -10.72
CA PRO A 561 12.69 -32.69 -11.94
C PRO A 561 12.34 -33.88 -12.84
N PRO A 562 12.21 -33.69 -14.17
CA PRO A 562 11.99 -34.82 -15.07
C PRO A 562 12.96 -35.92 -14.64
N VAL A 563 12.44 -37.13 -14.41
CA VAL A 563 13.28 -38.31 -14.22
C VAL A 563 14.29 -38.24 -15.35
N TRP A 564 15.57 -38.15 -15.00
CA TRP A 564 16.65 -38.10 -15.95
C TRP A 564 16.41 -39.20 -16.97
N VAL A 565 16.10 -38.81 -18.21
CA VAL A 565 16.19 -39.75 -19.33
C VAL A 565 17.68 -40.01 -19.46
N GLU A 566 18.06 -41.26 -19.22
CA GLU A 566 19.43 -41.73 -19.37
C GLU A 566 19.97 -41.28 -20.74
N PRO A 567 21.18 -40.71 -20.79
CA PRO A 567 21.83 -40.48 -22.08
C PRO A 567 22.02 -41.82 -22.79
N PRO A 568 21.84 -41.90 -24.12
CA PRO A 568 22.05 -43.14 -24.85
C PRO A 568 23.47 -43.68 -24.60
N ALA A 569 23.53 -44.97 -24.31
CA ALA A 569 24.74 -45.69 -23.92
C ALA A 569 25.92 -45.40 -24.85
N PRO A 570 27.08 -44.98 -24.32
CA PRO A 570 28.34 -45.11 -25.05
C PRO A 570 28.74 -46.59 -25.08
N GLN A 571 29.09 -47.01 -26.28
CA GLN A 571 29.49 -48.36 -26.64
C GLN A 571 30.65 -48.88 -25.80
N GLU A 572 30.63 -50.20 -25.63
CA GLU A 572 31.58 -51.05 -24.93
C GLU A 572 33.05 -50.73 -25.24
N GLY A 573 33.86 -50.68 -24.19
CA GLY A 573 35.32 -50.61 -24.27
C GLY A 573 35.94 -50.67 -22.88
N GLY A 574 36.16 -51.88 -22.38
CA GLY A 574 36.50 -52.14 -20.98
C GLY A 574 37.88 -51.66 -20.52
N LYS A 575 38.06 -51.67 -19.20
CA LYS A 575 39.12 -52.39 -18.47
C LYS A 575 38.96 -52.16 -16.96
N ASP A 576 39.16 -53.24 -16.23
CA ASP A 576 39.12 -53.37 -14.78
C ASP A 576 40.08 -52.42 -14.06
N VAL A 577 39.60 -51.76 -13.00
CA VAL A 577 40.41 -51.42 -11.82
C VAL A 577 39.53 -51.50 -10.57
N GLN A 578 39.78 -52.51 -9.74
CA GLN A 578 39.27 -52.62 -8.38
C GLN A 578 40.00 -51.62 -7.46
N VAL A 579 39.29 -50.87 -6.63
CA VAL A 579 39.82 -50.33 -5.35
C VAL A 579 38.70 -50.26 -4.29
N GLU A 580 38.70 -51.30 -3.45
CA GLU A 580 38.69 -51.29 -1.98
C GLU A 580 38.01 -50.13 -1.21
N TYR A 581 36.99 -50.48 -0.44
CA TYR A 581 36.33 -49.65 0.57
C TYR A 581 37.19 -49.52 1.82
N HIS A 582 37.39 -48.28 2.31
CA HIS A 582 37.72 -48.06 3.71
C HIS A 582 36.60 -47.29 4.43
N ARG A 583 35.98 -48.03 5.35
CA ARG A 583 35.05 -47.65 6.40
C ARG A 583 35.85 -46.98 7.51
N LEU A 584 35.42 -45.81 7.98
CA LEU A 584 35.82 -45.28 9.29
C LEU A 584 34.57 -44.82 10.02
N ASP A 585 34.24 -45.61 11.04
CA ASP A 585 33.40 -45.26 12.17
C ASP A 585 34.16 -44.23 13.03
N GLU A 586 33.51 -43.14 13.42
CA GLU A 586 33.93 -42.39 14.62
C GLU A 586 32.70 -41.98 15.42
N GLU A 587 32.59 -42.63 16.58
CA GLU A 587 31.76 -42.27 17.72
C GLU A 587 32.26 -40.96 18.34
N ALA A 588 31.35 -40.01 18.58
CA ALA A 588 31.63 -38.91 19.50
C ALA A 588 30.37 -38.55 20.29
N THR A 589 30.31 -39.14 21.48
CA THR A 589 29.45 -38.81 22.60
C THR A 589 29.60 -37.33 22.99
N SER A 590 28.49 -36.63 23.22
CA SER A 590 28.49 -35.36 23.95
C SER A 590 27.27 -35.23 24.86
N PRO A 591 27.42 -34.64 26.05
CA PRO A 591 26.48 -34.81 27.15
C PRO A 591 25.27 -33.89 27.06
N ARG A 592 24.14 -34.40 27.58
CA ARG A 592 22.92 -33.67 27.89
C ARG A 592 23.22 -32.57 28.92
N GLY A 593 22.82 -31.34 28.62
CA GLY A 593 22.63 -30.26 29.58
C GLY A 593 21.15 -29.93 29.70
N ASP A 594 20.62 -29.98 30.93
CA ASP A 594 19.25 -29.64 31.28
C ASP A 594 18.93 -28.14 31.01
N PRO A 595 17.68 -27.78 30.66
CA PRO A 595 17.30 -26.39 30.51
C PRO A 595 17.06 -25.71 31.87
N ALA A 596 17.82 -24.66 32.13
CA ALA A 596 17.57 -23.74 33.24
C ALA A 596 16.23 -23.01 33.07
N VAL A 597 15.41 -23.10 34.12
CA VAL A 597 14.19 -22.32 34.34
C VAL A 597 14.60 -20.86 34.61
N PHE A 598 14.14 -19.93 33.78
CA PHE A 598 14.23 -18.49 34.06
C PHE A 598 12.85 -17.96 34.49
N HIS A 599 12.82 -17.37 35.69
CA HIS A 599 11.76 -16.52 36.18
C HIS A 599 11.90 -15.12 35.57
N ASP A 600 10.83 -14.59 34.97
CA ASP A 600 10.74 -13.17 34.62
C ASP A 600 10.09 -12.42 35.79
N GLU A 601 10.91 -11.74 36.59
CA GLU A 601 10.50 -10.66 37.50
C GLU A 601 10.61 -9.30 36.80
N ASP A 602 9.56 -8.49 36.98
CA ASP A 602 9.52 -7.03 37.02
C ASP A 602 10.40 -6.20 36.07
N ILE A 603 9.87 -5.92 34.88
CA ILE A 603 10.33 -4.82 34.03
C ILE A 603 9.74 -3.50 34.55
N VAL A 604 10.54 -2.77 35.34
CA VAL A 604 10.31 -1.36 35.67
C VAL A 604 10.47 -0.52 34.39
N VAL A 605 9.35 0.00 33.87
CA VAL A 605 9.32 0.91 32.73
C VAL A 605 9.87 2.27 33.16
N GLN A 606 11.13 2.58 32.80
CA GLN A 606 11.65 3.94 32.88
C GLN A 606 10.91 4.85 31.88
N GLU A 607 10.17 5.82 32.41
CA GLU A 607 9.57 6.90 31.63
C GLU A 607 10.64 7.69 30.87
N ARG A 608 10.51 7.75 29.53
CA ARG A 608 11.31 8.66 28.70
C ARG A 608 10.95 10.10 29.03
N ARG A 609 11.90 10.82 29.63
CA ARG A 609 11.83 12.28 29.84
C ARG A 609 11.56 13.00 28.52
N GLN A 610 10.41 13.65 28.43
CA GLN A 610 10.03 14.52 27.32
C GLN A 610 11.03 15.68 27.21
N GLY A 611 11.56 15.91 26.01
CA GLY A 611 12.51 16.98 25.72
C GLY A 611 11.91 18.38 25.88
N LEU A 612 12.79 19.39 25.98
CA LEU A 612 12.49 20.81 26.26
C LEU A 612 11.36 21.39 25.39
N TRP A 613 11.20 20.92 24.16
CA TRP A 613 10.16 21.36 23.22
C TRP A 613 8.74 20.87 23.58
N GLY A 614 8.62 19.80 24.37
CA GLY A 614 7.32 19.33 24.88
C GLY A 614 6.72 20.24 25.96
N ARG A 615 7.55 21.00 26.69
CA ARG A 615 7.07 21.94 27.72
C ARG A 615 6.62 23.28 27.17
N VAL A 616 7.26 23.77 26.10
CA VAL A 616 6.93 25.08 25.52
C VAL A 616 5.54 25.08 24.85
N ARG A 617 5.11 23.96 24.26
CA ARG A 617 3.77 23.84 23.66
C ARG A 617 2.61 23.85 24.67
N ARG A 618 2.87 23.67 25.98
CA ARG A 618 1.83 23.77 27.02
C ARG A 618 1.63 25.19 27.56
N MET A 619 2.53 26.11 27.26
CA MET A 619 2.48 27.49 27.79
C MET A 619 1.75 28.48 26.86
N PHE A 620 1.52 28.15 25.59
CA PHE A 620 0.89 29.04 24.60
C PHE A 620 -0.41 28.47 23.99
N GLY A 621 -1.10 27.59 24.72
CA GLY A 621 -2.39 27.05 24.30
C GLY A 621 -3.40 27.09 25.45
N ARG A 622 -4.03 28.25 25.64
CA ARG A 622 -5.35 28.38 26.25
C ARG A 622 -6.24 29.11 25.27
#